data_AF-A0A366EM92-F1
#
_entry.id   AF-A0A366EM92-F1
#
_cell.length_a   1.000
_cell.length_b   1.000
_cell.length_c   1.000
_cell.angle_alpha   90.00
_cell.angle_beta   90.00
_cell.angle_gamma   90.00
#
_symmetry.space_group_name_H-M   'P 1'
#
loop_
_entity.id
_entity.type
_entity.pdbx_description
1 polymer ?
#
loop_
_entity_poly.entity_id
_entity_poly.type
_entity_poly.pdbx_seq_one_letter_code
_entity_poly.pdbx_strand_id
1 'polypeptide(L)' 'MNVLVYLVPLALALGLLGLAAFLWALKTGQFDDLDGAGWRAISDDDLPEDRG' A
#
# COMPACT_ATOMS: atom_id res chain seq x y z
N MET A 1 8.45 14.64 31.79
CA MET A 1 9.11 13.43 31.23
C MET A 1 8.31 12.12 31.32
N ASN A 2 7.23 12.01 32.10
CA ASN A 2 6.53 10.73 32.29
C ASN A 2 5.82 10.20 31.02
N VAL A 3 5.34 11.09 30.16
CA VAL A 3 4.64 10.72 28.92
C VAL A 3 5.54 10.02 27.90
N LEU A 4 6.85 10.33 27.89
CA LEU A 4 7.80 9.73 26.97
C LEU A 4 7.98 8.22 27.21
N VAL A 5 7.76 7.75 28.44
CA VAL A 5 7.78 6.33 28.80
C VAL A 5 6.73 5.54 28.04
N TYR A 6 5.62 6.16 27.66
CA TYR A 6 4.57 5.53 26.86
C TYR A 6 4.74 5.81 25.36
N LEU A 7 5.09 7.05 24.98
CA LEU A 7 5.19 7.43 23.58
C LEU A 7 6.37 6.79 22.86
N VAL A 8 7.51 6.58 23.54
CA VAL A 8 8.69 5.97 22.91
C VAL A 8 8.42 4.51 22.53
N PRO A 9 7.95 3.62 23.44
CA PRO A 9 7.59 2.26 23.06
C PRO A 9 6.48 2.21 22.01
N LEU A 10 5.48 3.08 22.12
CA LEU A 10 4.38 3.14 21.15
C LEU A 10 4.89 3.52 19.75
N ALA A 11 5.76 4.53 19.65
CA ALA A 11 6.33 4.95 18.38
C ALA A 11 7.19 3.85 17.74
N LEU A 12 8.00 3.15 18.55
CA LEU A 12 8.78 2.01 18.08
C LEU A 12 7.89 0.85 17.60
N ALA A 13 6.83 0.53 18.35
CA ALA A 13 5.87 -0.50 17.96
C ALA A 13 5.16 -0.16 16.65
N LEU A 14 4.70 1.09 16.49
CA LEU A 14 4.07 1.56 15.26
C LEU A 14 5.06 1.54 14.08
N GLY A 15 6.32 1.94 14.30
CA GLY A 15 7.38 1.87 13.28
C GLY A 15 7.67 0.43 12.85
N LEU A 16 7.80 -0.51 13.80
CA LEU A 16 7.98 -1.92 13.51
C LEU A 16 6.78 -2.53 12.80
N LEU A 17 5.56 -2.17 13.20
CA LEU A 17 4.34 -2.64 12.55
C LEU A 17 4.26 -2.16 11.10
N GLY A 18 4.58 -0.88 10.84
CA GLY A 18 4.68 -0.34 9.49
C GLY A 18 5.74 -1.05 8.65
N LEU A 19 6.94 -1.28 9.21
CA LEU A 19 8.01 -2.00 8.53
C LEU A 19 7.62 -3.45 8.21
N ALA A 20 7.00 -4.16 9.16
CA ALA A 20 6.55 -5.53 8.97
C ALA A 20 5.47 -5.61 7.88
N ALA A 21 4.49 -4.69 7.90
CA ALA A 21 3.46 -4.59 6.87
C ALA A 21 4.07 -4.29 5.48
N PHE A 22 5.05 -3.39 5.42
CA PHE A 22 5.76 -3.06 4.18
C PHE A 22 6.52 -4.27 3.60
N LEU A 23 7.29 -4.98 4.44
CA LEU A 23 8.00 -6.19 4.01
C LEU A 23 7.05 -7.31 3.59
N TRP A 24 5.91 -7.45 4.28
CA TRP A 24 4.86 -8.38 3.88
C TRP A 24 4.29 -8.02 2.49
N ALA A 25 3.98 -6.75 2.24
CA ALA A 25 3.46 -6.28 0.96
C ALA A 25 4.44 -6.52 -0.20
N LEU A 26 5.74 -6.31 0.02
CA LEU A 26 6.79 -6.66 -0.95
C LEU A 26 6.84 -8.17 -1.21
N LYS A 27 6.80 -8.99 -0.15
CA LYS A 27 6.80 -10.45 -0.29
C LYS A 27 5.58 -10.96 -1.06
N THR A 28 4.42 -10.32 -0.91
CA THR A 28 3.19 -10.71 -1.60
C THR A 28 3.09 -10.18 -3.03
N GLY A 29 4.06 -9.42 -3.53
CA GLY A 29 4.02 -8.87 -4.88
C GLY A 29 2.95 -7.79 -5.08
N GLN A 30 2.50 -7.13 -4.00
CA GLN A 30 1.46 -6.08 -4.08
C GLN A 30 1.89 -4.88 -4.96
N PHE A 31 3.19 -4.69 -5.15
CA PHE A 31 3.76 -3.59 -5.92
C PHE A 31 4.00 -3.96 -7.39
N ASP A 32 3.79 -5.22 -7.80
CA ASP A 32 4.17 -5.72 -9.13
C ASP A 32 3.18 -5.28 -10.23
N ASP A 33 1.94 -4.91 -9.86
CA ASP A 33 0.88 -4.48 -10.79
C ASP A 33 0.42 -3.03 -10.54
N LEU A 34 1.28 -2.18 -9.96
CA LEU A 34 0.95 -0.76 -9.79
C LEU A 34 0.88 -0.02 -11.13
N ASP A 35 1.77 -0.36 -12.07
CA ASP A 35 1.79 0.24 -13.40
C ASP A 35 0.55 -0.17 -14.22
N GLY A 36 0.15 -1.44 -14.14
CA GLY A 36 -1.06 -1.96 -14.79
C GLY A 36 -2.34 -1.42 -14.17
N ALA A 37 -2.39 -1.25 -12.84
CA ALA A 37 -3.53 -0.64 -12.17
C ALA A 37 -3.77 0.82 -12.61
N GLY A 38 -2.69 1.61 -12.77
CA GLY A 38 -2.78 2.99 -13.28
C GLY A 38 -3.24 3.05 -14.73
N TRP A 39 -2.72 2.15 -15.58
CA TRP A 39 -3.16 2.05 -16.97
C TRP A 39 -4.65 1.70 -17.07
N ARG A 40 -5.12 0.70 -16.31
CA ARG A 40 -6.55 0.33 -16.27
C ARG A 40 -7.46 1.44 -15.73
N ALA A 41 -6.97 2.30 -14.84
CA ALA A 41 -7.76 3.41 -14.31
C ALA A 41 -8.04 4.52 -15.33
N ILE A 42 -7.22 4.62 -16.40
CA ILE A 42 -7.32 5.65 -17.44
C ILE A 42 -7.66 5.05 -18.81
N SER A 43 -7.42 3.75 -19.01
CA SER A 43 -7.70 3.09 -20.28
C SER A 43 -9.19 2.90 -20.48
N ASP A 44 -9.65 3.26 -21.68
CA ASP A 44 -11.01 3.09 -22.15
C ASP A 44 -11.25 1.66 -22.69
N ASP A 45 -10.25 0.76 -22.62
CA ASP A 45 -10.33 -0.63 -23.12
C ASP A 45 -11.44 -1.48 -22.43
N ASP A 46 -11.85 -1.10 -21.22
CA ASP A 46 -12.95 -1.74 -20.49
C ASP A 46 -14.34 -1.16 -20.84
N LEU A 47 -14.40 -0.13 -21.68
CA LEU A 47 -15.67 0.37 -22.20
C LEU A 47 -16.21 -0.63 -23.23
N PRO A 48 -17.48 -1.05 -23.13
CA PRO A 48 -18.07 -1.92 -24.13
C PRO A 48 -17.99 -1.24 -25.50
N GLU A 49 -17.36 -1.91 -26.48
CA GLU A 49 -17.34 -1.44 -27.86
C GLU A 49 -18.77 -1.11 -28.30
N ASP A 50 -19.03 0.17 -28.55
CA ASP A 50 -20.27 0.62 -29.15
C ASP A 50 -20.28 0.12 -30.59
N ARG A 51 -20.95 -1.02 -30.81
CA ARG A 51 -21.18 -1.60 -32.13
C ARG A 51 -22.34 -0.85 -32.79
N GLY A 52 -22.04 0.33 -33.34
CA GLY A 52 -22.97 1.19 -34.09
C GLY A 52 -22.45 1.50 -35.49
#